data_AF-A0A1S8TJI6-F1
#
_entry.id   AF-A0A1S8TJI6-F1
#
_cell.length_a   1.000
_cell.length_b   1.000
_cell.length_c   1.000
_cell.angle_alpha   90.00
_cell.angle_beta   90.00
_cell.angle_gamma   90.00
#
_symmetry.space_group_name_H-M   'P 1'
#
loop_
_entity.id
_entity.type
_entity.pdbx_description
1 polymer ?
#
loop_
_entity_poly.entity_id
_entity_poly.type
_entity_poly.pdbx_seq_one_letter_code
_entity_poly.pdbx_strand_id
1 'polypeptide(L)' 'MSNFAATVDARIYEPKDKHPIIFKIFENLSSEQKMELINDHDPRPLHYQFIMELPEQFEWEYLEE' A
#
# COMPACT_ATOMS: atom_id res chain seq x y z
N MET A 1 8.45 -17.30 -2.93
CA MET A 1 8.90 -16.14 -2.12
C MET A 1 8.43 -14.91 -2.86
N SER A 2 7.44 -14.21 -2.34
CA SER A 2 6.99 -12.95 -2.92
C SER A 2 8.14 -11.95 -2.84
N ASN A 3 8.62 -11.44 -3.97
CA ASN A 3 9.71 -10.48 -4.00
C ASN A 3 9.12 -9.07 -3.97
N PHE A 4 9.10 -8.44 -2.80
CA PHE A 4 8.65 -7.06 -2.63
C PHE A 4 9.84 -6.12 -2.78
N ALA A 5 9.66 -5.05 -3.57
CA ALA A 5 10.65 -4.00 -3.73
C ALA A 5 10.68 -3.05 -2.51
N ALA A 6 9.57 -2.98 -1.77
CA ALA A 6 9.42 -2.20 -0.55
C ALA A 6 8.42 -2.89 0.41
N THR A 7 8.63 -2.69 1.71
CA THR A 7 7.67 -3.07 2.76
C THR A 7 7.35 -1.82 3.59
N VAL A 8 6.07 -1.56 3.80
CA VAL A 8 5.58 -0.44 4.61
C VAL A 8 4.81 -0.99 5.80
N ASP A 9 5.36 -0.80 6.99
CA ASP A 9 4.65 -1.06 8.23
C ASP A 9 3.82 0.17 8.61
N ALA A 10 2.51 0.12 8.38
CA ALA A 10 1.61 1.21 8.69
C ALA A 10 1.46 1.44 10.20
N ARG A 11 1.82 0.46 11.05
CA ARG A 11 1.60 0.50 12.50
C ARG A 11 2.56 1.46 13.21
N ILE A 12 3.68 1.81 12.58
CA ILE A 12 4.69 2.72 13.16
C ILE A 12 4.37 4.20 12.90
N TYR A 13 3.39 4.50 12.05
CA TYR A 13 3.03 5.86 11.66
C TYR A 13 1.75 6.31 12.34
N GLU A 14 1.69 7.61 12.65
CA GLU A 14 0.47 8.26 13.13
C GLU A 14 -0.65 8.17 12.08
N PRO A 15 -1.93 8.04 12.48
CA PRO A 15 -3.05 7.84 11.55
C PRO A 15 -3.11 8.84 10.38
N LYS A 16 -2.75 10.09 10.63
CA LYS A 16 -2.71 11.16 9.61
C LYS A 16 -1.59 11.00 8.59
N ASP A 17 -0.50 10.31 8.95
CA ASP A 17 0.71 10.19 8.15
C ASP A 17 0.76 8.86 7.38
N LYS A 18 -0.03 7.85 7.81
CA LYS A 18 -0.10 6.53 7.16
C LYS A 18 -0.36 6.62 5.66
N HIS A 19 -1.50 7.19 5.25
CA HIS A 19 -1.89 7.22 3.83
C HIS A 19 -0.87 8.00 2.98
N PRO A 20 -0.47 9.24 3.33
CA PRO A 20 0.52 9.97 2.55
C PRO A 20 1.85 9.22 2.34
N ILE A 21 2.34 8.54 3.38
CA ILE A 21 3.60 7.79 3.30
C ILE A 21 3.44 6.55 2.41
N ILE A 22 2.33 5.82 2.54
CA ILE A 22 2.07 4.63 1.71
C ILE A 22 1.99 5.00 0.23
N PHE A 23 1.24 6.05 -0.12
CA PHE A 23 1.16 6.54 -1.50
C PHE A 23 2.51 6.98 -2.03
N LYS A 24 3.27 7.77 -1.25
CA LYS A 24 4.61 8.20 -1.63
C LYS A 24 5.53 7.02 -1.93
N ILE A 25 5.49 5.97 -1.13
CA ILE A 25 6.34 4.79 -1.35
C ILE A 25 5.89 4.05 -2.62
N PHE A 26 4.57 3.87 -2.80
CA PHE A 26 4.01 3.24 -3.99
C PHE A 26 4.35 3.99 -5.29
N GLU A 27 4.24 5.32 -5.30
CA GLU A 27 4.56 6.17 -6.46
C GLU A 27 6.05 6.11 -6.86
N ASN A 28 6.94 5.73 -5.95
CA ASN A 28 8.36 5.53 -6.25
C ASN A 28 8.67 4.14 -6.82
N LEU A 29 7.67 3.25 -6.93
CA LEU A 29 7.83 1.95 -7.54
C LEU A 29 7.71 2.01 -9.06
N SER A 30 8.44 1.13 -9.73
CA SER A 30 8.22 0.82 -11.15
C SER A 30 6.99 -0.08 -11.32
N SER A 31 6.38 -0.08 -12.51
CA SER A 31 5.13 -0.81 -12.79
C SER A 31 5.18 -2.34 -12.57
N GLU A 32 6.37 -2.94 -12.52
CA GLU A 32 6.55 -4.38 -12.25
C GLU A 32 6.93 -4.68 -10.79
N GLN A 33 7.10 -3.65 -9.97
CA GLN A 33 7.49 -3.79 -8.57
C GLN A 33 6.26 -3.87 -7.66
N LYS A 34 6.40 -4.62 -6.58
CA LYS A 34 5.37 -4.82 -5.58
C LYS A 34 5.79 -4.20 -4.25
N MET A 35 4.83 -3.60 -3.56
CA MET A 35 4.98 -3.15 -2.17
C MET A 35 4.18 -4.08 -1.27
N GLU A 36 4.76 -4.48 -0.14
CA GLU A 36 4.03 -5.10 0.95
C GLU A 36 3.54 -4.03 1.91
N LEU A 37 2.26 -4.09 2.28
CA LEU A 37 1.67 -3.22 3.29
C LEU A 37 1.29 -4.04 4.51
N ILE A 38 1.90 -3.76 5.65
CA ILE A 38 1.57 -4.38 6.93
C ILE A 38 0.65 -3.40 7.69
N ASN A 39 -0.59 -3.80 7.94
CA ASN A 39 -1.57 -3.01 8.69
C ASN A 39 -2.14 -3.82 9.85
N ASP A 40 -2.57 -3.16 10.92
CA ASP A 40 -3.17 -3.79 12.11
C ASP A 40 -4.69 -3.97 12.01
N HIS A 41 -5.29 -3.54 10.90
CA HIS A 41 -6.71 -3.66 10.59
C HIS A 41 -6.91 -3.75 9.08
N ASP A 42 -8.13 -4.08 8.68
CA ASP A 42 -8.54 -4.13 7.28
C ASP A 42 -8.31 -2.77 6.57
N PRO A 43 -7.44 -2.71 5.54
CA PRO A 43 -7.09 -1.51 4.80
C PRO A 43 -8.14 -1.09 3.75
N ARG A 44 -9.39 -1.59 3.80
CA ARG A 44 -10.48 -1.19 2.89
C ARG A 44 -10.53 0.32 2.56
N PRO A 45 -10.50 1.26 3.53
CA PRO A 45 -10.55 2.69 3.22
C PRO A 45 -9.38 3.16 2.36
N LEU A 46 -8.18 2.63 2.62
CA LEU A 46 -6.99 2.91 1.84
C LEU A 46 -7.09 2.32 0.43
N HIS A 47 -7.56 1.09 0.31
CA HIS A 47 -7.78 0.46 -1.00
C HIS A 47 -8.75 1.30 -1.86
N TYR A 48 -9.86 1.78 -1.30
CA TYR A 48 -10.76 2.69 -2.01
C TYR A 48 -10.08 3.98 -2.45
N GLN A 49 -9.19 4.54 -1.63
CA GLN A 49 -8.42 5.72 -2.02
C GLN A 49 -7.50 5.43 -3.21
N PHE A 50 -6.84 4.26 -3.24
CA PHE A 50 -6.04 3.84 -4.39
C PHE A 50 -6.89 3.71 -5.67
N ILE A 51 -8.10 3.16 -5.60
CA ILE A 51 -9.02 3.06 -6.74
C ILE A 51 -9.36 4.46 -7.30
N MET A 52 -9.56 5.45 -6.42
CA MET A 52 -9.91 6.81 -6.84
C MET A 52 -8.74 7.58 -7.43
N GLU A 53 -7.55 7.49 -6.82
CA GLU A 53 -6.37 8.27 -7.22
C GLU A 53 -5.59 7.62 -8.37
N LEU A 54 -5.58 6.28 -8.44
CA LEU A 54 -4.79 5.48 -9.38
C LEU A 54 -5.66 4.44 -10.10
N PRO A 55 -6.74 4.86 -10.79
CA PRO A 55 -7.65 3.93 -11.46
C PRO A 55 -6.88 3.10 -12.49
N GLU A 56 -7.03 1.77 -12.43
CA GLU A 56 -6.44 0.80 -13.36
C GLU A 56 -4.89 0.78 -13.38
N GLN A 57 -4.23 1.42 -12.42
CA GLN A 57 -2.76 1.53 -12.37
C GLN A 57 -2.09 0.64 -11.31
N PHE A 58 -2.88 -0.12 -10.55
CA PHE A 58 -2.36 -1.00 -9.51
C PHE A 58 -3.19 -2.27 -9.39
N GLU A 59 -2.59 -3.27 -8.76
CA GLU A 59 -3.27 -4.48 -8.29
C GLU A 59 -3.28 -4.49 -6.77
N TRP A 60 -4.33 -5.06 -6.18
CA TRP A 60 -4.46 -5.23 -4.73
C TRP A 60 -4.68 -6.70 -4.39
N GLU A 61 -3.82 -7.23 -3.54
CA GLU A 61 -3.86 -8.63 -3.11
C GLU A 61 -3.74 -8.70 -1.59
N TYR A 62 -4.63 -9.45 -0.95
CA TYR A 62 -4.52 -9.75 0.47
C TYR A 62 -3.58 -10.95 0.64
N LEU A 63 -2.51 -10.76 1.42
CA LEU A 63 -1.56 -11.83 1.74
C LEU A 63 -2.00 -12.60 3.00
N GLU A 64 -2.59 -11.89 3.96
CA GLU A 64 -3.08 -12.41 5.24
C GLU A 64 -4.33 -11.61 5.65
N GLU A 65 -5.26 -12.24 6.39
CA GLU A 65 -6.50 -11.64 6.95
C GLU A 65 -6.46 -11.61 8.48
#